data_AF-A0ABC9CBN2-F1
#
_entry.id   AF-A0ABC9CBN2-F1
#
_cell.length_a   1.000
_cell.length_b   1.000
_cell.length_c   1.000
_cell.angle_alpha   90.00
_cell.angle_beta   90.00
_cell.angle_gamma   90.00
#
_symmetry.space_group_name_H-M   'P 1'
#
loop_
_entity.id
_entity.type
_entity.pdbx_description
1 polymer ?
#
loop_
_entity_poly.entity_id
_entity_poly.type
_entity_poly.pdbx_seq_one_letter_code
_entity_poly.pdbx_strand_id
1 'polypeptide(L)'
;MAEKEGAKVGAEEMEEREREGEAEEVEVKFRLFDGSDIGPIRCNAAATTVAALKDRVVAEWPKDKSVTPKTASDVKLISGGKILENDKSVAQCRAPFGDLPSNAITMHVVVQPSSAKSKPDKKANKLPKTTRCSCTIL
;
A
#
# COMPACT_ATOMS: atom_id res chain seq x y z
N MET A 1 31.79 7.73 54.29
CA MET A 1 32.10 8.38 53.00
C MET A 1 31.57 7.42 51.94
N ALA A 2 30.33 7.65 51.51
CA ALA A 2 29.98 8.51 50.37
C ALA A 2 30.17 7.71 49.07
N GLU A 3 29.05 7.18 48.56
CA GLU A 3 28.49 7.53 47.23
C GLU A 3 29.09 6.62 46.14
N LYS A 4 28.41 6.12 45.11
CA LYS A 4 27.03 6.23 44.60
C LYS A 4 26.93 5.25 43.42
N GLU A 5 25.69 4.89 43.08
CA GLU A 5 25.11 4.65 41.74
C GLU A 5 25.87 3.71 40.77
N GLY A 6 25.30 2.59 40.31
CA GLY A 6 24.03 2.54 39.59
C GLY A 6 24.26 2.89 38.11
N ALA A 7 24.38 1.88 37.25
CA ALA A 7 24.36 2.08 35.80
C ALA A 7 23.47 1.03 35.14
N LYS A 8 22.22 1.43 34.98
CA LYS A 8 21.13 0.83 34.21
C LYS A 8 21.54 0.80 32.74
N VAL A 9 21.85 -0.38 32.19
CA VAL A 9 21.97 -0.56 30.73
C VAL A 9 20.58 -0.77 30.17
N GLY A 10 19.82 0.32 30.07
CA GLY A 10 18.63 0.39 29.23
C GLY A 10 19.07 0.98 27.89
N ALA A 11 19.39 0.12 26.93
CA ALA A 11 19.68 0.50 25.54
C ALA A 11 18.36 0.82 24.81
N GLU A 12 17.66 1.82 25.34
CA GLU A 12 16.48 2.44 24.76
C GLU A 12 16.95 3.73 24.07
N GLU A 13 17.85 3.58 23.09
CA GLU A 13 18.26 4.67 22.18
C GLU A 13 18.98 4.05 20.98
N MET A 14 18.23 3.38 20.12
CA MET A 14 18.63 3.11 18.73
C MET A 14 17.43 3.44 17.82
N GLU A 15 16.81 4.58 18.13
CA GLU A 15 15.89 5.29 17.24
C GLU A 15 16.66 6.53 16.76
N GLU A 16 16.72 6.72 15.44
CA GLU A 16 17.22 7.93 14.76
C GLU A 16 18.74 8.10 14.51
N ARG A 17 19.41 7.17 13.79
CA ARG A 17 20.54 7.55 12.91
C ARG A 17 20.98 6.52 11.86
N GLU A 18 20.13 6.19 10.90
CA GLU A 18 20.59 5.81 9.55
C GLU A 18 19.71 6.53 8.52
N ARG A 19 19.96 7.84 8.40
CA ARG A 19 19.56 8.65 7.25
C ARG A 19 20.54 8.32 6.12
N GLU A 20 20.05 8.34 4.88
CA GLU A 20 20.82 8.40 3.63
C GLU A 20 21.15 7.05 2.96
N GLY A 21 20.11 6.29 2.63
CA GLY A 21 19.99 5.72 1.29
C GLY A 21 18.98 6.57 0.53
N GLU A 22 19.41 7.29 -0.50
CA GLU A 22 18.68 8.21 -1.39
C GLU A 22 17.22 8.54 -1.04
N ALA A 23 16.93 9.83 -0.86
CA ALA A 23 15.56 10.34 -0.90
C ALA A 23 15.00 10.20 -2.33
N GLU A 24 14.70 8.97 -2.75
CA GLU A 24 13.86 8.69 -3.90
C GLU A 24 12.44 9.08 -3.51
N GLU A 25 12.17 10.39 -3.59
CA GLU A 25 10.83 10.93 -3.46
C GLU A 25 10.00 10.45 -4.65
N VAL A 26 8.95 9.71 -4.34
CA VAL A 26 8.00 9.20 -5.32
C VAL A 26 6.61 9.76 -5.05
N GLU A 27 5.92 10.05 -6.15
CA GLU A 27 4.53 10.45 -6.18
C GLU A 27 3.66 9.22 -6.40
N VAL A 28 2.93 8.80 -5.36
CA VAL A 28 2.02 7.66 -5.42
C VAL A 28 0.59 8.16 -5.64
N LYS A 29 -0.07 7.65 -6.68
CA LYS A 29 -1.49 7.85 -6.96
C LYS A 29 -2.26 6.56 -6.75
N PHE A 30 -3.46 6.68 -6.20
CA PHE A 30 -4.30 5.54 -5.84
C PHE A 30 -5.54 5.50 -6.72
N ARG A 31 -5.58 4.60 -7.69
CA ARG A 31 -6.74 4.43 -8.58
C ARG A 31 -7.79 3.55 -7.92
N LEU A 32 -9.01 4.08 -7.82
CA LEU A 32 -10.17 3.40 -7.25
C LEU A 32 -10.92 2.57 -8.30
N PHE A 33 -11.89 1.78 -7.85
CA PHE A 33 -12.70 0.88 -8.68
C PHE A 33 -13.52 1.59 -9.76
N ASP A 34 -13.87 2.85 -9.54
CA ASP A 34 -14.65 3.66 -10.49
C ASP A 34 -13.76 4.43 -11.49
N GLY A 35 -12.44 4.31 -11.37
CA GLY A 35 -11.47 5.01 -12.22
C GLY A 35 -10.98 6.35 -11.65
N SER A 36 -11.65 6.91 -10.64
CA SER A 36 -11.14 8.08 -9.90
C SER A 36 -9.82 7.77 -9.19
N ASP A 37 -8.99 8.79 -9.00
CA ASP A 37 -7.74 8.70 -8.25
C ASP A 37 -7.75 9.52 -6.95
N ILE A 38 -7.09 8.99 -5.92
CA ILE A 38 -6.73 9.69 -4.68
C ILE A 38 -5.24 10.00 -4.74
N GLY A 39 -4.86 11.23 -4.38
CA GLY A 39 -3.49 11.72 -4.46
C GLY A 39 -3.27 12.68 -5.63
N PRO A 40 -2.01 12.98 -6.01
CA PRO A 40 -0.78 12.28 -5.68
C PRO A 40 -0.27 12.53 -4.26
N ILE A 41 0.32 11.49 -3.67
CA ILE A 41 0.99 11.52 -2.38
C ILE A 41 2.50 11.49 -2.61
N ARG A 42 3.21 12.51 -2.11
CA ARG A 42 4.67 12.50 -2.05
C ARG A 42 5.13 11.73 -0.83
N CYS A 43 6.01 10.76 -1.05
CA CYS A 43 6.56 9.93 0.01
C CYS A 43 7.94 9.40 -0.40
N ASN A 44 8.78 9.12 0.59
CA ASN A 44 10.08 8.51 0.34
C ASN A 44 9.90 7.00 0.07
N ALA A 45 10.41 6.51 -1.06
CA ALA A 45 10.20 5.15 -1.50
C ALA A 45 10.78 4.08 -0.55
N ALA A 46 11.93 4.36 0.07
CA ALA A 46 12.62 3.45 0.96
C ALA A 46 12.05 3.45 2.39
N ALA A 47 11.68 4.63 2.90
CA ALA A 47 11.17 4.79 4.27
C ALA A 47 9.67 4.45 4.40
N THR A 48 8.89 4.61 3.32
CA THR A 48 7.44 4.40 3.38
C THR A 48 7.10 2.93 3.13
N THR A 49 6.38 2.33 4.07
CA THR A 49 5.85 0.97 3.93
C THR A 49 4.47 0.97 3.27
N VAL A 50 4.10 -0.17 2.70
CA VAL A 50 2.76 -0.38 2.14
C VAL A 50 1.68 -0.24 3.21
N ALA A 51 1.96 -0.63 4.46
CA ALA A 51 1.04 -0.43 5.59
C ALA A 51 0.70 1.06 5.79
N ALA A 52 1.71 1.93 5.78
CA ALA A 52 1.51 3.38 5.90
C ALA A 52 0.71 3.95 4.71
N LEU A 53 0.94 3.46 3.49
CA LEU A 53 0.15 3.86 2.33
C LEU A 53 -1.32 3.47 2.47
N LYS A 54 -1.62 2.27 2.96
CA LYS A 54 -3.00 1.82 3.19
C LYS A 54 -3.71 2.68 4.21
N ASP A 55 -3.02 3.06 5.28
CA ASP A 55 -3.57 3.95 6.30
C ASP A 55 -3.95 5.32 5.71
N ARG A 56 -3.04 5.90 4.91
CA ARG A 56 -3.31 7.15 4.18
C ARG A 56 -4.49 7.05 3.22
N VAL A 57 -4.64 5.92 2.53
CA VAL A 57 -5.78 5.67 1.64
C VAL A 57 -7.09 5.60 2.42
N VAL A 58 -7.10 5.00 3.61
CA VAL A 58 -8.28 4.97 4.47
C VAL A 58 -8.63 6.37 4.98
N ALA A 59 -7.62 7.16 5.36
CA ALA A 59 -7.81 8.53 5.86
C ALA A 59 -8.35 9.49 4.78
N GLU A 60 -7.77 9.42 3.57
CA GLU A 60 -8.13 10.26 2.43
C GLU A 60 -9.28 9.67 1.60
N TRP A 61 -9.99 8.67 2.13
CA TRP A 61 -11.03 7.97 1.38
C TRP A 61 -12.23 8.90 1.11
N PRO A 62 -12.68 9.04 -0.16
CA PRO A 62 -13.82 9.86 -0.50
C PRO A 62 -15.10 9.34 0.15
N LYS A 63 -15.81 10.22 0.88
CA LYS A 63 -17.00 9.88 1.68
C LYS A 63 -18.22 9.53 0.83
N ASP A 64 -18.22 9.93 -0.44
CA ASP A 64 -19.34 9.76 -1.37
C ASP A 64 -19.33 8.40 -2.11
N LYS A 65 -18.42 7.48 -1.75
CA LYS A 65 -18.34 6.14 -2.39
C LYS A 65 -19.19 5.12 -1.63
N SER A 66 -19.80 4.20 -2.38
CA SER A 66 -20.64 3.12 -1.84
C SER A 66 -19.86 2.09 -1.01
N VAL A 67 -18.55 1.98 -1.23
CA VAL A 67 -17.66 1.06 -0.51
C VAL A 67 -16.62 1.88 0.23
N THR A 68 -16.61 1.74 1.55
CA THR A 68 -15.69 2.46 2.45
C THR A 68 -14.89 1.43 3.26
N PRO A 69 -13.55 1.47 3.20
CA PRO A 69 -12.72 0.61 4.03
C PRO A 69 -12.87 1.01 5.50
N LYS A 70 -13.01 0.03 6.40
CA LYS A 70 -13.06 0.30 7.85
C LYS A 70 -11.67 0.37 8.45
N THR A 71 -10.76 -0.45 7.93
CA THR A 71 -9.38 -0.58 8.39
C THR A 71 -8.43 -0.75 7.21
N ALA A 72 -7.14 -0.50 7.42
CA ALA A 72 -6.10 -0.74 6.42
C ALA A 72 -6.07 -2.20 5.90
N SER A 73 -6.54 -3.16 6.71
CA SER A 73 -6.66 -4.58 6.32
C SER A 73 -7.73 -4.85 5.26
N ASP A 74 -8.76 -4.00 5.19
CA ASP A 74 -9.79 -4.08 4.16
C ASP A 74 -9.29 -3.54 2.81
N VAL A 75 -8.09 -2.94 2.78
CA VAL A 75 -7.48 -2.33 1.60
C VAL A 75 -6.37 -3.21 1.04
N LYS A 76 -6.47 -3.51 -0.26
CA LYS A 76 -5.43 -4.16 -1.05
C LYS A 76 -4.87 -3.18 -2.06
N LEU A 77 -3.56 -3.01 -2.04
CA LEU A 77 -2.83 -2.21 -3.02
C LEU A 77 -2.25 -3.13 -4.08
N ILE A 78 -2.41 -2.76 -5.35
CA ILE A 78 -1.93 -3.53 -6.49
C ILE A 78 -1.06 -2.63 -7.37
N SER A 79 0.18 -3.05 -7.62
CA SER A 79 1.13 -2.36 -8.50
C SER A 79 1.71 -3.35 -9.51
N GLY A 80 1.78 -2.99 -10.79
CA GLY A 80 2.35 -3.86 -11.84
C GLY A 80 1.72 -5.26 -11.93
N GLY A 81 0.45 -5.40 -11.57
CA GLY A 81 -0.25 -6.69 -11.53
C GLY A 81 0.02 -7.56 -10.29
N LYS A 82 0.78 -7.06 -9.30
CA LYS A 82 1.04 -7.76 -8.03
C LYS A 82 0.32 -7.08 -6.87
N ILE A 83 -0.27 -7.89 -5.99
CA ILE A 83 -0.81 -7.41 -4.71
C ILE A 83 0.38 -7.14 -3.78
N LEU A 84 0.39 -5.97 -3.14
CA LEU A 84 1.46 -5.53 -2.27
C LEU A 84 1.22 -5.97 -0.82
N GLU A 85 2.30 -6.45 -0.20
CA GLU A 85 2.35 -6.90 1.19
C GLU A 85 2.73 -5.73 2.13
N ASN A 86 2.21 -5.74 3.36
CA ASN A 86 2.37 -4.64 4.31
C ASN A 86 3.83 -4.39 4.72
N ASP A 87 4.63 -5.47 4.78
CA ASP A 87 6.02 -5.47 5.22
C ASP A 87 6.99 -4.95 4.16
N LYS A 88 6.52 -4.71 2.93
CA LYS A 88 7.35 -4.18 1.84
C LYS A 88 7.38 -2.66 1.85
N SER A 89 8.50 -2.09 1.40
CA SER A 89 8.62 -0.66 1.11
C SER A 89 8.13 -0.33 -0.31
N VAL A 90 7.82 0.94 -0.54
CA VAL A 90 7.37 1.43 -1.86
C VAL A 90 8.43 1.20 -2.94
N ALA A 91 9.72 1.33 -2.59
CA ALA A 91 10.85 1.06 -3.48
C ALA A 91 10.81 -0.38 -4.04
N GLN A 92 10.43 -1.36 -3.21
CA GLN A 92 10.30 -2.77 -3.61
C GLN A 92 9.03 -3.06 -4.43
N CYS A 93 8.08 -2.13 -4.46
CA CYS A 93 6.80 -2.27 -5.15
C CYS A 93 6.81 -1.67 -6.56
N ARG A 94 7.93 -1.05 -6.96
CA ARG A 94 8.12 -0.49 -8.29
C ARG A 94 8.16 -1.61 -9.34
N ALA A 95 7.42 -1.44 -10.43
CA ALA A 95 7.39 -2.43 -11.50
C ALA A 95 8.76 -2.46 -12.21
N PRO A 96 9.34 -3.65 -12.47
CA PRO A 96 10.63 -3.77 -13.15
C PRO A 96 10.58 -3.34 -14.63
N PHE A 97 9.37 -3.29 -15.21
CA PHE A 97 9.11 -2.82 -16.57
C PHE A 97 7.91 -1.87 -16.54
N GLY A 98 8.21 -0.58 -16.45
CA GLY A 98 7.21 0.48 -16.30
C GLY A 98 7.91 1.83 -16.32
N ASP A 99 8.60 2.11 -17.43
CA ASP A 99 9.25 3.40 -17.69
C ASP A 99 8.16 4.46 -17.95
N LEU A 100 7.67 5.03 -16.86
CA LEU A 100 6.94 6.28 -16.78
C LEU A 100 7.81 7.23 -15.93
N PRO A 101 7.67 8.57 -16.08
CA PRO A 101 8.59 9.55 -15.49
C PRO A 101 8.97 9.13 -14.07
N SER A 102 10.28 8.99 -13.87
CA SER A 102 10.95 8.04 -12.96
C SER A 102 10.48 8.04 -11.50
N ASN A 103 9.67 9.01 -11.10
CA ASN A 103 9.20 9.27 -9.75
C ASN A 103 7.68 9.07 -9.55
N ALA A 104 6.87 8.70 -10.54
CA ALA A 104 5.43 8.54 -10.35
C ALA A 104 4.96 7.07 -10.39
N ILE A 105 4.22 6.64 -9.37
CA ILE A 105 3.69 5.27 -9.22
C ILE A 105 2.16 5.34 -9.12
N THR A 106 1.46 4.59 -9.98
CA THR A 106 0.00 4.43 -9.85
C THR A 106 -0.32 3.05 -9.28
N MET A 107 -0.90 3.02 -8.08
CA MET A 107 -1.37 1.82 -7.40
C MET A 107 -2.88 1.69 -7.55
N HIS A 108 -3.37 0.51 -7.90
CA HIS A 108 -4.81 0.22 -7.87
C HIS A 108 -5.23 -0.16 -6.46
N VAL A 109 -6.31 0.43 -5.99
CA VAL A 109 -6.89 0.16 -4.68
C VAL A 109 -8.12 -0.71 -4.83
N VAL A 110 -8.12 -1.83 -4.12
CA VAL A 110 -9.29 -2.70 -4.01
C VAL A 110 -9.70 -2.76 -2.55
N VAL A 111 -10.93 -2.34 -2.26
CA VAL A 111 -11.52 -2.50 -0.94
C VAL A 111 -12.24 -3.83 -0.90
N GLN A 112 -11.73 -4.74 -0.08
CA GLN A 112 -12.35 -6.03 0.18
C GLN A 112 -12.58 -6.14 1.69
N PRO A 113 -13.79 -5.79 2.18
CA PRO A 113 -14.13 -5.92 3.59
C PRO A 113 -13.88 -7.36 4.05
N SER A 114 -13.06 -7.53 5.09
CA SER A 114 -12.85 -8.85 5.67
C SER A 114 -14.17 -9.30 6.31
N SER A 115 -14.81 -10.30 5.71
CA SER A 115 -16.03 -10.88 6.25
C SER A 115 -15.69 -11.67 7.51
N ALA A 116 -15.70 -11.03 8.68
CA ALA A 116 -15.74 -11.72 9.96
C ALA A 116 -17.06 -12.50 10.06
N LYS A 117 -17.04 -13.74 9.57
CA LYS A 117 -17.84 -14.90 9.99
C LYS A 117 -19.31 -14.63 10.37
N SER A 118 -20.20 -14.66 9.38
CA SER A 118 -21.42 -15.46 9.48
C SER A 118 -21.49 -16.35 8.23
N LYS A 119 -21.42 -17.67 8.44
CA LYS A 119 -21.64 -18.70 7.41
C LYS A 119 -23.16 -19.01 7.35
N PRO A 120 -23.67 -19.70 6.33
CA PRO A 120 -23.27 -19.70 4.92
C PRO A 120 -24.51 -19.50 4.01
N ASP A 121 -24.51 -18.53 3.09
CA ASP A 121 -25.47 -18.60 1.99
C ASP A 121 -24.82 -18.39 0.63
N LYS A 122 -24.86 -19.50 -0.10
CA LYS A 122 -24.58 -19.73 -1.50
C LYS A 122 -25.05 -18.57 -2.37
N LYS A 123 -24.13 -17.71 -2.83
CA LYS A 123 -24.25 -17.12 -4.17
C LYS A 123 -22.93 -17.22 -4.92
N ALA A 124 -22.90 -18.20 -5.80
CA ALA A 124 -21.95 -18.31 -6.89
C ALA A 124 -21.93 -16.99 -7.67
N ASN A 125 -20.88 -16.19 -7.50
CA ASN A 125 -20.55 -15.18 -8.49
C ASN A 125 -19.89 -15.93 -9.64
N LYS A 126 -20.67 -16.16 -10.71
CA LYS A 126 -20.19 -16.76 -11.95
C LYS A 126 -18.95 -16.00 -12.40
N LEU A 127 -17.82 -16.70 -12.45
CA LEU A 127 -16.69 -16.33 -13.27
C LEU A 127 -17.23 -16.06 -14.70
N PRO A 128 -17.19 -14.83 -15.23
CA PRO A 128 -17.32 -14.68 -16.67
C PRO A 128 -16.11 -15.41 -17.26
N LYS A 129 -16.39 -16.45 -18.03
CA LYS A 129 -15.42 -17.20 -18.81
C LYS A 129 -14.49 -16.18 -19.47
N THR A 130 -13.19 -16.34 -19.27
CA THR A 130 -12.21 -15.47 -19.90
C THR A 130 -12.37 -15.63 -21.41
N THR A 131 -12.98 -14.65 -22.06
CA THR A 131 -12.88 -14.51 -23.51
C THR A 131 -11.41 -14.22 -23.75
N ARG A 132 -10.68 -15.20 -24.28
CA ARG A 132 -9.29 -14.99 -24.69
C ARG A 132 -9.31 -13.93 -25.79
N CYS A 133 -8.83 -12.73 -25.47
CA CYS A 133 -8.57 -11.69 -26.44
C CYS A 133 -7.34 -12.12 -27.25
N SER A 134 -7.55 -12.58 -28.48
CA SER A 134 -6.47 -12.86 -29.43
C SER A 134 -6.11 -11.56 -30.14
N CYS A 135 -5.17 -10.80 -29.57
CA CYS A 135 -4.50 -9.74 -30.32
C CYS A 135 -3.44 -10.38 -31.22
N THR A 136 -3.63 -10.32 -32.53
CA THR A 136 -2.57 -10.56 -33.51
C THR A 136 -2.01 -9.19 -33.91
N ILE A 137 -0.69 -9.03 -33.87
CA ILE A 137 -0.02 -7.87 -34.44
C ILE A 137 0.12 -8.16 -35.94
N LEU A 138 -0.40 -7.26 -36.78
CA LEU A 138 -0.22 -7.28 -38.24
C LEU A 138 0.91 -6.33 -38.64
#